data_AF-A0A6G0Z8I1-F1
#
_entry.id   AF-A0A6G0Z8I1-F1
#
_cell.length_a   1.000
_cell.length_b   1.000
_cell.length_c   1.000
_cell.angle_alpha   90.00
_cell.angle_beta   90.00
_cell.angle_gamma   90.00
#
_symmetry.space_group_name_H-M   'P 1'
#
loop_
_entity.id
_entity.type
_entity.pdbx_description
1 polymer ?
#
loop_
_entity_poly.entity_id
_entity_poly.type
_entity_poly.pdbx_seq_one_letter_code
_entity_poly.pdbx_strand_id
1 'polypeptide(L)'
;MDKTGKCNSGLNLCDIVEFVWYWVFQIKVTQTEVFTKRSRSTIVDWYNLCRDVAVAEFQKRKRKYNSGLLHLGDRKPENISDKNEESSDEDEVINNQYYGQRIQGPWIFGLCCKHDGILERRFFKVEKRDRNTSLPIILNEVEQENFIDPITGAETQTIETLWRYIKNKYNVKTRGATNILSSQLQEEWWRLLQKPNEDLFESFLGAIRNTYT
;
A
#
# COMPACT_ATOMS: atom_id res chain seq x y z
N MET A 1 -26.49 2.75 -1.63
CA MET A 1 -27.65 2.46 -0.75
C MET A 1 -27.44 1.07 -0.18
N ASP A 2 -27.69 0.89 1.12
CA ASP A 2 -27.63 -0.45 1.71
C ASP A 2 -28.89 -1.26 1.34
N LYS A 3 -28.82 -2.59 1.51
CA LYS A 3 -29.91 -3.51 1.16
C LYS A 3 -31.19 -3.30 1.97
N THR A 4 -31.19 -2.37 2.94
CA THR A 4 -32.34 -2.02 3.78
C THR A 4 -33.01 -0.71 3.39
N GLY A 5 -32.48 0.03 2.41
CA GLY A 5 -33.07 1.27 1.92
C GLY A 5 -33.11 2.40 2.95
N LYS A 6 -32.29 2.33 4.00
CA LYS A 6 -32.22 3.34 5.05
C LYS A 6 -30.79 3.85 5.21
N CYS A 7 -30.51 5.01 4.62
CA CYS A 7 -29.38 5.84 5.02
C CYS A 7 -29.69 6.43 6.42
N ASN A 8 -29.58 5.64 7.49
CA ASN A 8 -29.80 6.08 8.88
C ASN A 8 -28.67 7.02 9.40
N SER A 9 -27.80 7.53 8.52
CA SER A 9 -26.71 8.43 8.87
C SER A 9 -27.20 9.83 9.28
N GLY A 10 -28.45 10.19 8.94
CA GLY A 10 -28.99 11.53 9.18
C GLY A 10 -28.29 12.63 8.36
N LEU A 11 -27.55 12.25 7.32
CA LEU A 11 -26.83 13.16 6.43
C LEU A 11 -27.61 13.41 5.15
N ASN A 12 -27.60 14.64 4.67
CA ASN A 12 -28.12 14.96 3.35
C ASN A 12 -27.07 14.62 2.28
N LEU A 13 -27.47 14.69 0.99
CA LEU A 13 -26.56 14.40 -0.11
C LEU A 13 -25.33 15.32 -0.16
N CYS A 14 -25.50 16.61 0.16
CA CYS A 14 -24.39 17.56 0.18
C CYS A 14 -23.35 17.18 1.24
N ASP A 15 -23.77 16.83 2.46
CA ASP A 15 -22.87 16.36 3.52
C ASP A 15 -22.08 15.12 3.07
N ILE A 16 -22.76 14.19 2.38
CA ILE A 16 -22.14 12.95 1.89
C ILE A 16 -21.08 13.26 0.83
N VAL A 17 -21.43 14.08 -0.16
CA VAL A 17 -20.51 14.51 -1.22
C VAL A 17 -19.31 15.25 -0.63
N GLU A 18 -19.53 16.09 0.38
CA GLU A 18 -18.48 16.82 1.09
C GLU A 18 -17.51 15.87 1.81
N PHE A 19 -18.02 14.84 2.50
CA PHE A 19 -17.18 13.83 3.14
C PHE A 19 -16.38 12.99 2.14
N VAL A 20 -16.99 12.63 1.01
CA VAL A 20 -16.28 11.95 -0.08
C VAL A 20 -15.15 12.84 -0.60
N TRP A 21 -15.43 14.12 -0.83
CA TRP A 21 -14.43 15.10 -1.26
C TRP A 21 -13.28 15.21 -0.25
N TYR A 22 -13.58 15.34 1.04
CA TYR A 22 -12.55 15.40 2.09
C TYR A 22 -11.68 14.13 2.15
N TRP A 23 -12.27 12.95 1.97
CA TRP A 23 -11.52 11.71 1.90
C TRP A 23 -10.62 11.65 0.66
N VAL A 24 -11.14 12.07 -0.50
CA VAL A 24 -10.40 12.12 -1.77
C VAL A 24 -9.14 12.98 -1.60
N PHE A 25 -9.28 14.18 -1.06
CA PHE A 25 -8.19 15.14 -0.85
C PHE A 25 -7.41 14.95 0.46
N GLN A 26 -7.58 13.80 1.13
CA GLN A 26 -6.80 13.40 2.30
C GLN A 26 -6.89 14.37 3.49
N ILE A 27 -8.03 15.06 3.65
CA ILE A 27 -8.29 15.90 4.81
C ILE A 27 -8.40 15.01 6.06
N LYS A 28 -7.69 15.38 7.13
CA LYS A 28 -7.66 14.56 8.36
C LYS A 28 -9.04 14.58 9.02
N VAL A 29 -9.44 13.45 9.62
CA VAL A 29 -10.68 13.32 10.40
C VAL A 29 -10.82 14.45 11.43
N THR A 30 -9.74 14.83 12.11
CA THR A 30 -9.75 15.92 13.10
C THR A 30 -10.06 17.29 12.49
N GLN A 31 -9.67 17.54 11.24
CA GLN A 31 -9.98 18.78 10.53
C GLN A 31 -11.42 18.75 10.02
N THR A 32 -11.84 17.62 9.43
CA THR A 32 -13.22 17.41 8.99
C THR A 32 -14.23 17.57 10.13
N GLU A 33 -13.86 17.10 11.33
CA GLU A 33 -14.65 17.27 12.57
C GLU A 33 -14.87 18.75 12.90
N VAL A 34 -13.83 19.58 12.75
CA VAL A 34 -13.93 21.05 12.95
C VAL A 34 -14.77 21.72 11.86
N PHE A 35 -14.58 21.35 10.59
CA PHE A 35 -15.27 21.98 9.46
C PHE A 35 -16.77 21.68 9.45
N THR A 36 -17.13 20.42 9.69
CA THR A 36 -18.51 19.95 9.53
C THR A 36 -19.29 19.90 10.82
N LYS A 37 -18.61 20.00 11.98
CA LYS A 37 -19.19 19.81 13.32
C LYS A 37 -19.92 18.47 13.51
N ARG A 38 -19.60 17.48 12.68
CA ARG A 38 -20.15 16.12 12.77
C ARG A 38 -19.30 15.26 13.71
N SER A 39 -19.90 14.22 14.28
CA SER A 39 -19.19 13.35 15.20
C SER A 39 -18.03 12.63 14.50
N ARG A 40 -16.93 12.44 15.23
CA ARG A 40 -15.76 11.70 14.75
C ARG A 40 -16.11 10.31 14.21
N SER A 41 -17.00 9.59 14.88
CA SER A 41 -17.44 8.25 14.45
C SER A 41 -18.08 8.30 13.07
N THR A 42 -18.99 9.24 12.83
CA THR A 42 -19.66 9.41 11.53
C THR A 42 -18.63 9.65 10.42
N ILE A 43 -17.67 10.55 10.64
CA ILE A 43 -16.63 10.87 9.65
C ILE A 43 -15.76 9.65 9.36
N VAL A 44 -15.35 8.92 10.41
CA VAL A 44 -14.57 7.69 10.28
C VAL A 44 -15.33 6.63 9.48
N ASP A 45 -16.63 6.45 9.73
CA ASP A 45 -17.46 5.50 9.00
C ASP A 45 -17.50 5.83 7.51
N TRP A 46 -17.71 7.10 7.14
CA TRP A 46 -17.68 7.53 5.74
C TRP A 46 -16.31 7.38 5.08
N TYR A 47 -15.23 7.65 5.82
CA TYR A 47 -13.87 7.43 5.33
C TYR A 47 -13.57 5.94 5.12
N ASN A 48 -14.15 5.07 5.95
CA ASN A 48 -14.06 3.63 5.76
C ASN A 48 -14.89 3.18 4.55
N LEU A 49 -16.10 3.71 4.35
CA LEU A 49 -16.89 3.43 3.16
C LEU A 49 -16.17 3.86 1.87
N CYS A 50 -15.47 5.00 1.88
CA CYS A 50 -14.65 5.41 0.74
C CYS A 50 -13.45 4.48 0.53
N ARG A 51 -12.81 4.03 1.61
CA ARG A 51 -11.75 3.02 1.57
C ARG A 51 -12.23 1.70 0.98
N ASP A 52 -13.45 1.27 1.31
CA ASP A 52 -14.03 0.03 0.80
C ASP A 52 -14.18 0.04 -0.74
N VAL A 53 -14.38 1.22 -1.34
CA VAL A 53 -14.35 1.39 -2.81
C VAL A 53 -12.96 1.06 -3.35
N ALA A 54 -11.90 1.61 -2.74
CA ALA A 54 -10.53 1.30 -3.15
C ALA A 54 -10.17 -0.19 -2.93
N VAL A 55 -10.70 -0.80 -1.85
CA VAL A 55 -10.59 -2.24 -1.60
C VAL A 55 -11.29 -3.06 -2.70
N ALA A 56 -12.48 -2.66 -3.12
CA ALA A 56 -13.23 -3.34 -4.17
C ALA A 56 -12.53 -3.23 -5.53
N GLU A 57 -12.04 -2.05 -5.90
CA GLU A 57 -11.22 -1.84 -7.09
C GLU A 57 -9.95 -2.69 -7.05
N PHE A 58 -9.31 -2.78 -5.87
CA PHE A 58 -8.18 -3.67 -5.69
C PHE A 58 -8.60 -5.11 -5.97
N GLN A 59 -9.68 -5.62 -5.39
CA GLN A 59 -10.11 -7.01 -5.61
C GLN A 59 -10.45 -7.33 -7.08
N LYS A 60 -10.95 -6.36 -7.85
CA LYS A 60 -11.27 -6.51 -9.28
C LYS A 60 -10.06 -6.36 -10.21
N ARG A 61 -8.92 -5.89 -9.70
CA ARG A 61 -7.73 -5.60 -10.51
C ARG A 61 -7.21 -6.85 -11.22
N LYS A 62 -6.58 -6.65 -12.37
CA LYS A 62 -5.86 -7.71 -13.08
C LYS A 62 -4.61 -8.15 -12.33
N ARG A 63 -4.18 -9.36 -12.59
CA ARG A 63 -2.84 -9.84 -12.20
C ARG A 63 -1.79 -8.95 -12.88
N LYS A 64 -0.62 -8.81 -12.26
CA LYS A 64 0.51 -8.15 -12.87
C LYS A 64 1.10 -9.06 -13.94
N TYR A 65 1.38 -8.52 -15.12
CA TYR A 65 2.34 -9.14 -16.02
C TYR A 65 3.69 -9.18 -15.32
N ASN A 66 4.43 -10.27 -15.51
CA ASN A 66 5.73 -10.45 -14.89
C ASN A 66 6.75 -9.49 -15.53
N SER A 67 6.77 -8.26 -15.03
CA SER A 67 7.80 -7.26 -15.36
C SER A 67 8.40 -6.66 -14.07
N GLY A 68 8.13 -7.31 -12.93
CA GLY A 68 8.41 -6.82 -11.60
C GLY A 68 9.44 -7.67 -10.86
N LEU A 69 10.33 -7.01 -10.13
CA LEU A 69 11.29 -7.67 -9.26
C LEU A 69 10.58 -8.24 -8.01
N LEU A 70 10.70 -9.55 -7.79
CA LEU A 70 10.23 -10.22 -6.57
C LEU A 70 11.21 -9.96 -5.42
N HIS A 71 10.82 -9.13 -4.46
CA HIS A 71 11.58 -9.02 -3.21
C HIS A 71 11.25 -10.17 -2.26
N LEU A 72 12.06 -11.22 -2.33
CA LEU A 72 12.43 -11.97 -1.14
C LEU A 72 13.23 -11.00 -0.28
N GLY A 73 12.59 -10.30 0.65
CA GLY A 73 13.41 -9.50 1.56
C GLY A 73 14.39 -10.43 2.30
N ASP A 74 15.54 -9.87 2.69
CA ASP A 74 16.63 -10.48 3.43
C ASP A 74 17.01 -11.91 3.01
N ARG A 75 17.47 -12.09 1.76
CA ARG A 75 18.41 -13.18 1.47
C ARG A 75 19.81 -12.64 1.71
N LYS A 76 20.53 -13.18 2.71
CA LYS A 76 21.99 -13.01 2.78
C LYS A 76 22.54 -13.74 1.55
N PRO A 77 23.39 -13.13 0.70
CA PRO A 77 24.02 -13.88 -0.38
C PRO A 77 24.74 -15.07 0.24
N GLU A 78 24.49 -16.27 -0.30
CA GLU A 78 25.22 -17.46 0.07
C GLU A 78 26.67 -17.23 -0.37
N ASN A 79 27.57 -17.15 0.61
CA ASN A 79 28.99 -16.93 0.38
C ASN A 79 29.50 -18.01 -0.58
N ILE A 80 29.86 -17.61 -1.80
CA ILE A 80 30.82 -18.38 -2.60
C ILE A 80 32.12 -18.30 -1.81
N SER A 81 32.48 -19.43 -1.21
CA SER A 81 33.78 -19.66 -0.63
C SER A 81 34.83 -19.46 -1.71
N ASP A 82 35.70 -18.47 -1.54
CA ASP A 82 37.09 -18.61 -1.98
C ASP A 82 38.01 -17.73 -1.13
N LYS A 83 39.22 -18.26 -1.00
CA LYS A 83 40.17 -18.09 0.09
C LYS A 83 41.16 -16.93 -0.15
N ASN A 84 41.66 -16.37 0.97
CA ASN A 84 42.94 -15.67 1.18
C ASN A 84 43.06 -14.29 0.49
N GLU A 85 43.76 -13.25 0.97
CA GLU A 85 44.95 -13.11 1.83
C GLU A 85 44.87 -11.82 2.69
N GLU A 86 45.71 -11.77 3.72
CA GLU A 86 45.93 -10.71 4.72
C GLU A 86 46.44 -9.39 4.12
N SER A 87 46.11 -8.24 4.75
CA SER A 87 47.09 -7.22 5.21
C SER A 87 46.45 -5.89 5.67
N SER A 88 46.82 -5.50 6.88
CA SER A 88 46.98 -4.19 7.53
C SER A 88 46.00 -3.01 7.36
N ASP A 89 45.48 -2.64 8.54
CA ASP A 89 45.46 -1.30 9.18
C ASP A 89 44.59 -0.16 8.65
N GLU A 90 43.74 0.29 9.58
CA GLU A 90 43.21 1.64 9.79
C GLU A 90 42.25 2.23 8.75
N ASP A 91 40.96 1.95 8.94
CA ASP A 91 39.93 2.97 9.11
C ASP A 91 38.64 2.29 9.63
N GLU A 92 38.29 2.49 10.92
CA GLU A 92 36.99 2.11 11.45
C GLU A 92 35.89 2.98 10.82
N VAL A 93 35.45 2.59 9.62
CA VAL A 93 34.16 3.03 9.09
C VAL A 93 33.10 2.29 9.90
N ILE A 94 32.65 2.92 10.99
CA ILE A 94 31.48 2.49 11.75
C ILE A 94 30.27 2.54 10.81
N ASN A 95 30.04 1.44 10.09
CA ASN A 95 28.79 1.17 9.39
C ASN A 95 27.72 0.79 10.41
N ASN A 96 27.34 1.75 11.26
CA ASN A 96 26.07 1.73 11.97
C ASN A 96 24.96 2.05 10.96
N GLN A 97 24.74 1.14 10.01
CA GLN A 97 23.44 1.04 9.36
C GLN A 97 22.46 0.63 10.46
N TYR A 98 21.66 1.61 10.89
CA TYR A 98 20.55 1.49 11.85
C TYR A 98 19.54 0.42 11.43
N TYR A 99 19.88 -0.86 11.53
CA TYR A 99 18.92 -1.93 11.69
C TYR A 99 18.51 -1.93 13.17
N GLY A 100 17.63 -0.99 13.52
CA GLY A 100 16.96 -1.01 14.82
C GLY A 100 16.34 -2.39 15.08
N GLN A 101 16.16 -2.73 16.35
CA GLN A 101 15.50 -3.96 16.79
C GLN A 101 14.29 -4.29 15.91
N ARG A 102 14.29 -5.49 15.31
CA ARG A 102 13.20 -5.95 14.44
C ARG A 102 11.93 -6.01 15.28
N ILE A 103 10.94 -5.21 14.91
CA ILE A 103 9.64 -5.20 15.57
C ILE A 103 8.98 -6.57 15.35
N GLN A 104 8.66 -7.24 16.44
CA GLN A 104 7.90 -8.49 16.43
C GLN A 104 6.48 -8.16 15.95
N GLY A 105 6.18 -8.49 14.69
CA GLY A 105 4.93 -8.10 14.04
C GLY A 105 4.83 -8.69 12.64
N PRO A 106 3.64 -8.61 12.03
CA PRO A 106 3.40 -9.18 10.71
C PRO A 106 4.28 -8.49 9.68
N TRP A 107 4.77 -9.27 8.74
CA TRP A 107 5.61 -8.85 7.63
C TRP A 107 4.77 -8.19 6.54
N ILE A 108 5.41 -7.32 5.76
CA ILE A 108 4.81 -6.76 4.55
C ILE A 108 5.56 -7.29 3.34
N PHE A 109 4.83 -7.94 2.44
CA PHE A 109 5.30 -8.38 1.14
C PHE A 109 4.92 -7.35 0.07
N GLY A 110 5.89 -6.89 -0.73
CA GLY A 110 5.69 -5.83 -1.72
C GLY A 110 5.99 -6.31 -3.14
N LEU A 111 5.18 -5.88 -4.11
CA LEU A 111 5.34 -6.13 -5.54
C LEU A 111 5.28 -4.81 -6.31
N CYS A 112 6.27 -4.52 -7.16
CA CYS A 112 6.21 -3.40 -8.10
C CYS A 112 6.25 -3.89 -9.55
N CYS A 113 5.59 -3.18 -10.46
CA CYS A 113 5.73 -3.39 -11.91
C CYS A 113 5.51 -2.06 -12.61
N LYS A 114 6.16 -1.85 -13.75
CA LYS A 114 5.93 -0.68 -14.59
C LYS A 114 5.20 -1.11 -15.85
N HIS A 115 4.12 -0.42 -16.16
CA HIS A 115 3.30 -0.63 -17.34
C HIS A 115 2.71 0.72 -17.77
N ASP A 116 2.78 1.04 -19.05
CA ASP A 116 2.23 2.26 -19.65
C ASP A 116 2.63 3.56 -18.92
N GLY A 117 3.89 3.61 -18.47
CA GLY A 117 4.44 4.75 -17.72
C GLY A 117 4.00 4.84 -16.25
N ILE A 118 3.09 3.97 -15.80
CA ILE A 118 2.61 3.88 -14.42
C ILE A 118 3.46 2.87 -13.66
N LEU A 119 4.00 3.28 -12.50
CA LEU A 119 4.71 2.38 -11.59
C LEU A 119 3.76 1.88 -10.50
N GLU A 120 3.11 0.75 -10.77
CA GLU A 120 2.15 0.14 -9.86
C GLU A 120 2.86 -0.60 -8.73
N ARG A 121 2.46 -0.35 -7.48
CA ARG A 121 3.03 -0.99 -6.28
C ARG A 121 1.91 -1.58 -5.42
N ARG A 122 2.02 -2.86 -5.09
CA ARG A 122 1.06 -3.59 -4.25
C ARG A 122 1.76 -4.06 -2.99
N PHE A 123 1.10 -3.96 -1.84
CA PHE A 123 1.61 -4.45 -0.57
C PHE A 123 0.60 -5.39 0.07
N PHE A 124 1.10 -6.44 0.71
CA PHE A 124 0.33 -7.49 1.34
C PHE A 124 0.85 -7.72 2.75
N LYS A 125 -0.04 -7.70 3.73
CA LYS A 125 0.28 -8.11 5.10
C LYS A 125 0.40 -9.64 5.14
N VAL A 126 1.49 -10.16 5.71
CA VAL A 126 1.74 -11.60 5.88
C VAL A 126 2.20 -11.88 7.31
N GLU A 127 1.58 -12.85 7.97
CA GLU A 127 1.87 -13.14 9.39
C GLU A 127 3.27 -13.76 9.58
N LYS A 128 3.70 -14.58 8.63
CA LYS A 128 5.04 -15.17 8.58
C LYS A 128 5.68 -14.88 7.25
N ARG A 129 7.01 -14.80 7.23
CA ARG A 129 7.81 -14.64 6.02
C ARG A 129 8.36 -15.99 5.61
N ASP A 130 7.53 -16.78 4.94
CA ASP A 130 7.92 -18.09 4.44
C ASP A 130 7.32 -18.35 3.06
N ARG A 131 7.70 -19.49 2.47
CA ARG A 131 7.19 -19.91 1.16
C ARG A 131 5.67 -20.11 1.20
N ASN A 132 5.12 -20.62 2.30
CA ASN A 132 3.70 -20.95 2.41
C ASN A 132 2.83 -19.69 2.45
N THR A 133 3.33 -18.57 2.97
CA THR A 133 2.63 -17.29 2.94
C THR A 133 2.87 -16.49 1.66
N SER A 134 4.09 -16.53 1.12
CA SER A 134 4.48 -15.68 -0.01
C SER A 134 4.10 -16.28 -1.36
N LEU A 135 4.22 -17.61 -1.52
CA LEU A 135 3.98 -18.28 -2.80
C LEU A 135 2.52 -18.14 -3.28
N PRO A 136 1.48 -18.30 -2.43
CA PRO A 136 0.10 -18.07 -2.87
C PRO A 136 -0.15 -16.65 -3.36
N ILE A 137 0.48 -15.64 -2.73
CA ILE A 137 0.37 -14.25 -3.19
C ILE A 137 1.00 -14.12 -4.57
N ILE A 138 2.22 -14.62 -4.77
CA ILE A 138 2.88 -14.58 -6.09
C ILE A 138 2.01 -15.27 -7.16
N LEU A 139 1.52 -16.47 -6.85
CA LEU A 139 0.66 -17.25 -7.75
C LEU A 139 -0.72 -16.65 -7.99
N ASN A 140 -1.18 -15.71 -7.16
CA ASN A 140 -2.44 -14.98 -7.39
C ASN A 140 -2.20 -13.63 -8.08
N GLU A 141 -1.02 -13.04 -7.89
CA GLU A 141 -0.75 -11.66 -8.29
C GLU A 141 0.04 -11.53 -9.58
N VAL A 142 0.68 -12.59 -10.07
CA VAL A 142 1.65 -12.52 -11.18
C VAL A 142 1.29 -13.51 -12.28
N GLU A 143 1.01 -13.05 -13.49
CA GLU A 143 0.85 -13.91 -14.68
C GLU A 143 2.21 -14.49 -15.08
N GLN A 144 2.31 -15.83 -15.19
CA GLN A 144 3.56 -16.57 -15.38
C GLN A 144 4.17 -16.37 -16.77
N GLU A 145 4.88 -15.27 -17.04
CA GLU A 145 5.88 -15.22 -18.13
C GLU A 145 7.05 -14.31 -17.74
N ASN A 146 8.19 -14.92 -17.38
CA ASN A 146 9.52 -14.34 -17.12
C ASN A 146 9.76 -13.63 -15.78
N PHE A 147 10.70 -14.18 -14.99
CA PHE A 147 10.92 -13.82 -13.59
C PHE A 147 11.62 -12.47 -13.33
N ILE A 148 12.18 -11.81 -14.36
CA ILE A 148 12.90 -10.54 -14.24
C ILE A 148 12.82 -9.80 -15.59
N ASP A 149 12.28 -8.58 -15.61
CA ASP A 149 12.37 -7.68 -16.76
C ASP A 149 13.43 -6.60 -16.47
N PRO A 150 14.53 -6.52 -17.25
CA PRO A 150 15.62 -5.56 -17.05
C PRO A 150 15.26 -4.11 -17.42
N ILE A 151 14.07 -3.83 -17.95
CA ILE A 151 13.71 -2.53 -18.56
C ILE A 151 12.75 -1.72 -17.67
N THR A 152 12.09 -2.32 -16.67
CA THR A 152 10.95 -1.68 -16.00
C THR A 152 11.28 -0.55 -15.03
N GLY A 153 12.53 -0.31 -14.66
CA GLY A 153 12.85 0.67 -13.61
C GLY A 153 12.17 0.35 -12.27
N ALA A 154 11.79 -0.92 -12.08
CA ALA A 154 11.27 -1.49 -10.84
C ALA A 154 12.41 -1.62 -9.82
N GLU A 155 12.89 -0.49 -9.31
CA GLU A 155 14.01 -0.48 -8.36
C GLU A 155 13.52 -0.77 -6.94
N THR A 156 14.28 -1.61 -6.25
CA THR A 156 14.13 -2.02 -4.85
C THR A 156 13.91 -0.80 -3.93
N GLN A 157 14.70 0.24 -4.16
CA GLN A 157 14.70 1.50 -3.42
C GLN A 157 13.34 2.20 -3.47
N THR A 158 12.58 1.98 -4.54
CA THR A 158 11.29 2.60 -4.74
C THR A 158 10.21 1.96 -3.86
N ILE A 159 10.25 0.63 -3.71
CA ILE A 159 9.38 -0.09 -2.76
C ILE A 159 9.74 0.34 -1.33
N GLU A 160 11.02 0.44 -1.00
CA GLU A 160 11.46 0.83 0.34
C GLU A 160 11.06 2.26 0.71
N THR A 161 11.22 3.19 -0.23
CA THR A 161 10.84 4.60 -0.04
C THR A 161 9.34 4.73 0.19
N LEU A 162 8.53 4.03 -0.61
CA LEU A 162 7.08 4.03 -0.42
C LEU A 162 6.69 3.35 0.89
N TRP A 163 7.31 2.23 1.24
CA TRP A 163 7.05 1.57 2.52
C TRP A 163 7.41 2.46 3.71
N ARG A 164 8.48 3.27 3.60
CA ARG A 164 8.85 4.27 4.61
C ARG A 164 7.78 5.35 4.76
N TYR A 165 7.24 5.84 3.64
CA TYR A 165 6.12 6.78 3.64
C TYR A 165 4.88 6.17 4.33
N ILE A 166 4.47 4.96 3.94
CA ILE A 166 3.31 4.25 4.52
C ILE A 166 3.48 4.03 6.03
N LYS A 167 4.67 3.60 6.47
CA LYS A 167 4.98 3.41 7.89
C LYS A 167 4.78 4.69 8.70
N ASN A 168 5.18 5.83 8.16
CA ASN A 168 5.02 7.12 8.82
C ASN A 168 3.54 7.56 8.79
N LYS A 169 2.88 7.48 7.63
CA LYS A 169 1.47 7.88 7.45
C LYS A 169 0.53 7.17 8.40
N TYR A 170 0.69 5.85 8.54
CA TYR A 170 -0.17 5.02 9.38
C TYR A 170 0.41 4.70 10.74
N ASN A 171 1.50 5.37 11.14
CA ASN A 171 2.14 5.20 12.44
C ASN A 171 2.50 3.74 12.76
N VAL A 172 2.86 2.95 11.74
CA VAL A 172 3.15 1.51 11.89
C VAL A 172 4.32 1.28 12.84
N LYS A 173 5.30 2.19 12.87
CA LYS A 173 6.45 2.10 13.78
C LYS A 173 6.05 2.18 15.26
N THR A 174 5.03 2.98 15.58
CA THR A 174 4.63 3.25 16.97
C THR A 174 3.42 2.42 17.40
N ARG A 175 2.49 2.12 16.48
CA ARG A 175 1.25 1.37 16.76
C ARG A 175 1.29 -0.08 16.30
N GLY A 176 2.33 -0.49 15.59
CA GLY A 176 2.36 -1.77 14.91
C GLY A 176 1.39 -1.84 13.72
N ALA A 177 1.28 -3.03 13.14
CA ALA A 177 0.38 -3.31 12.04
C ALA A 177 -1.02 -3.64 12.55
N THR A 178 -1.89 -2.63 12.56
CA THR A 178 -3.29 -2.76 12.98
C THR A 178 -4.08 -3.70 12.06
N ASN A 179 -5.29 -4.08 12.49
CA ASN A 179 -6.23 -4.86 11.69
C ASN A 179 -6.68 -4.14 10.40
N ILE A 180 -6.72 -2.80 10.40
CA ILE A 180 -7.11 -2.00 9.22
C ILE A 180 -5.98 -1.80 8.21
N LEU A 181 -4.73 -2.16 8.55
CA LEU A 181 -3.57 -1.90 7.69
C LEU A 181 -3.72 -2.49 6.28
N SER A 182 -4.32 -3.68 6.15
CA SER A 182 -4.54 -4.27 4.81
C SER A 182 -5.37 -3.37 3.90
N SER A 183 -6.49 -2.83 4.41
CA SER A 183 -7.35 -1.91 3.67
C SER A 183 -6.68 -0.55 3.41
N GLN A 184 -5.78 -0.11 4.30
CA GLN A 184 -4.96 1.08 4.10
C GLN A 184 -3.95 0.90 2.97
N LEU A 185 -3.30 -0.26 2.88
CA LEU A 185 -2.39 -0.59 1.78
C LEU A 185 -3.10 -0.61 0.41
N GLN A 186 -4.35 -1.08 0.39
CA GLN A 186 -5.19 -1.10 -0.82
C GLN A 186 -5.67 0.32 -1.20
N GLU A 187 -5.99 1.18 -0.22
CA GLU A 187 -6.21 2.60 -0.49
C GLU A 187 -4.98 3.27 -1.10
N GLU A 188 -3.78 3.05 -0.53
CA GLU A 188 -2.54 3.61 -1.08
C GLU A 188 -2.28 3.11 -2.50
N TRP A 189 -2.54 1.84 -2.78
CA TRP A 189 -2.49 1.33 -4.16
C TRP A 189 -3.40 2.12 -5.10
N TRP A 190 -4.66 2.33 -4.73
CA TRP A 190 -5.61 3.08 -5.57
C TRP A 190 -5.13 4.52 -5.80
N ARG A 191 -4.65 5.20 -4.75
CA ARG A 191 -4.15 6.58 -4.83
C ARG A 191 -2.91 6.71 -5.71
N LEU A 192 -2.02 5.72 -5.71
CA LEU A 192 -0.78 5.74 -6.49
C LEU A 192 -0.99 5.45 -7.99
N LEU A 193 -2.15 4.92 -8.37
CA LEU A 193 -2.52 4.72 -9.77
C LEU A 193 -3.05 5.98 -10.44
N GLN A 194 -3.43 7.00 -9.68
CA GLN A 194 -4.08 8.20 -10.19
C GLN A 194 -3.07 9.05 -10.97
N LYS A 195 -3.46 9.48 -12.18
CA LYS A 195 -2.57 10.30 -13.02
C LYS A 195 -2.57 11.76 -12.54
N PRO A 196 -1.43 12.47 -12.59
CA PRO A 196 -1.34 13.85 -12.12
C PRO A 196 -2.29 14.83 -12.82
N ASN A 197 -2.69 14.52 -14.06
CA ASN A 197 -3.49 15.40 -14.91
C ASN A 197 -4.98 15.02 -14.95
N GLU A 198 -5.39 13.95 -14.25
CA GLU A 198 -6.79 13.53 -14.17
C GLU A 198 -7.44 14.12 -12.91
N ASP A 199 -8.73 14.47 -13.01
CA ASP A 199 -9.48 14.92 -11.84
C ASP A 199 -9.66 13.76 -10.87
N LEU A 200 -9.05 13.89 -9.69
CA LEU A 200 -9.02 12.84 -8.68
C LEU A 200 -10.42 12.55 -8.10
N PHE A 201 -11.26 13.57 -8.00
CA PHE A 201 -12.62 13.42 -7.48
C PHE A 201 -13.50 12.69 -8.48
N GLU A 202 -13.46 13.08 -9.75
CA GLU A 202 -14.17 12.37 -10.83
C GLU A 202 -13.66 10.93 -11.00
N SER A 203 -12.35 10.73 -10.89
CA SER A 203 -11.75 9.39 -10.90
C SER A 203 -12.30 8.52 -9.77
N PHE A 204 -12.50 9.10 -8.58
CA PHE A 204 -13.12 8.39 -7.46
C PHE A 204 -14.62 8.14 -7.67
N LEU A 205 -15.37 9.11 -8.22
CA LEU A 205 -16.78 8.89 -8.57
C LEU A 205 -16.94 7.75 -9.59
N GLY A 206 -16.03 7.66 -10.56
CA GLY A 206 -15.92 6.54 -11.49
C GLY A 206 -15.68 5.20 -10.77
N ALA A 207 -14.79 5.17 -9.79
CA ALA A 207 -14.54 3.99 -8.96
C ALA A 207 -15.77 3.57 -8.14
N ILE A 208 -16.50 4.54 -7.55
CA ILE A 208 -17.77 4.28 -6.84
C ILE A 208 -18.77 3.62 -7.81
N ARG A 209 -18.93 4.20 -9.00
CA ARG A 209 -19.83 3.68 -10.04
C ARG A 209 -19.46 2.24 -10.40
N ASN A 210 -18.20 1.97 -10.71
CA ASN A 210 -17.72 0.62 -11.08
C ASN A 210 -17.84 -0.39 -9.94
N THR A 211 -17.86 0.08 -8.69
CA THR A 211 -17.99 -0.79 -7.51
C THR A 211 -19.43 -1.24 -7.29
N TYR A 212 -20.40 -0.34 -7.44
CA TYR A 212 -21.80 -0.55 -7.02
C TYR A 212 -22.83 -0.59 -8.16
N THR A 213 -22.39 -0.51 -9.41
CA THR A 213 -23.22 -0.58 -10.62
C THR A 213 -22.71 -1.69 -11.53
#